data_AF-A0A2X2JI10-F1
#
_entry.id   AF-A0A2X2JI10-F1
#
_cell.length_a   1.000
_cell.length_b   1.000
_cell.length_c   1.000
_cell.angle_alpha   90.00
_cell.angle_beta   90.00
_cell.angle_gamma   90.00
#
_symmetry.space_group_name_H-M   'P 1'
#
loop_
_entity.id
_entity.type
_entity.pdbx_description
1 polymer ?
#
loop_
_entity_poly.entity_id
_entity_poly.type
_entity_poly.pdbx_seq_one_letter_code
_entity_poly.pdbx_strand_id
1 'polypeptide(L)'
;MPVLFLHEGMQRFANELRALTQYFLFWLIICFIDRLIFVIAFFEKIGFSNFTEIFRIYYHGLNLDFSAVSYICALPFLVYCLLSFFPKLKPKRLILDIYTIIVLVLFFVTSFINVNIYREWGDKISKRAIDAFFASPSGAVASAESTPVFLPIVGMLIGIFCGYFLYRWMFKKVSFSISSLLSVIFSNWRSEFLYFSRLSVVVTEERR
;
A
#
# COMPACT_ATOMS: atom_id res chain seq x y z
N MET A 1 -13.31 -35.79 9.90
CA MET A 1 -13.94 -34.61 9.24
C MET A 1 -13.54 -33.25 9.83
N PRO A 2 -13.32 -33.04 11.16
CA PRO A 2 -12.91 -31.74 11.70
C PRO A 2 -11.52 -31.28 11.26
N VAL A 3 -10.56 -32.21 11.20
CA VAL A 3 -9.15 -31.93 10.87
C VAL A 3 -8.98 -31.44 9.42
N LEU A 4 -9.78 -31.97 8.49
CA LEU A 4 -9.73 -31.61 7.07
C LEU A 4 -10.28 -30.19 6.83
N PHE A 5 -11.31 -29.79 7.58
CA PHE A 5 -11.87 -28.44 7.55
C PHE A 5 -10.90 -27.40 8.13
N LEU A 6 -10.23 -27.72 9.25
CA LEU A 6 -9.21 -26.85 9.84
C LEU A 6 -8.00 -26.66 8.91
N HIS A 7 -7.54 -27.72 8.26
CA HIS A 7 -6.41 -27.66 7.32
C HIS A 7 -6.71 -26.75 6.12
N GLU A 8 -7.90 -26.87 5.51
CA GLU A 8 -8.29 -25.98 4.42
C GLU A 8 -8.43 -24.52 4.84
N GLY A 9 -8.97 -24.26 6.04
CA GLY A 9 -9.08 -22.90 6.59
C GLY A 9 -7.71 -22.25 6.78
N MET A 10 -6.76 -22.97 7.39
CA MET A 10 -5.39 -22.49 7.61
C MET A 10 -4.66 -22.18 6.30
N GLN A 11 -4.79 -23.03 5.29
CA GLN A 11 -4.17 -22.81 3.98
C GLN A 11 -4.73 -21.56 3.28
N ARG A 12 -6.03 -21.31 3.38
CA ARG A 12 -6.65 -20.11 2.80
C ARG A 12 -6.16 -18.84 3.49
N PHE A 13 -6.13 -18.83 4.82
CA PHE A 13 -5.61 -17.69 5.59
C PHE A 13 -4.14 -17.39 5.27
N ALA A 14 -3.29 -18.42 5.16
CA ALA A 14 -1.89 -18.24 4.77
C ALA A 14 -1.74 -17.62 3.37
N ASN A 15 -2.58 -18.01 2.41
CA ASN A 15 -2.58 -17.43 1.07
C ASN A 15 -3.04 -15.97 1.06
N GLU A 16 -4.03 -15.61 1.89
CA GLU A 16 -4.51 -14.23 2.06
C GLU A 16 -3.43 -13.34 2.69
N LEU A 17 -2.81 -13.80 3.79
CA LEU A 17 -1.68 -13.09 4.41
C LEU A 17 -0.53 -12.91 3.42
N ARG A 18 -0.19 -13.95 2.66
CA ARG A 18 0.83 -13.86 1.61
C ARG A 18 0.48 -12.78 0.59
N ALA A 19 -0.77 -12.70 0.14
CA ALA A 19 -1.20 -11.69 -0.81
C ALA A 19 -1.08 -10.26 -0.25
N LEU A 20 -1.48 -10.06 1.01
CA LEU A 20 -1.35 -8.77 1.71
C LEU A 20 0.13 -8.36 1.85
N THR A 21 0.98 -9.29 2.33
CA THR A 21 2.42 -9.03 2.45
C THR A 21 3.07 -8.73 1.10
N GLN A 22 2.70 -9.45 0.05
CA GLN A 22 3.19 -9.17 -1.31
C GLN A 22 2.75 -7.78 -1.80
N TYR A 23 1.56 -7.33 -1.44
CA TYR A 23 1.04 -6.01 -1.83
C TYR A 23 1.74 -4.89 -1.08
N PHE A 24 1.98 -5.09 0.20
CA PHE A 24 2.79 -4.20 1.02
C PHE A 24 4.23 -4.10 0.50
N LEU A 25 4.87 -5.23 0.19
CA LEU A 25 6.22 -5.26 -0.38
C LEU A 25 6.30 -4.62 -1.77
N PHE A 26 5.29 -4.81 -2.61
CA PHE A 26 5.19 -4.15 -3.91
C PHE A 26 5.30 -2.63 -3.75
N TRP A 27 4.48 -2.05 -2.88
CA TRP A 27 4.49 -0.60 -2.63
C TRP A 27 5.79 -0.12 -1.98
N LEU A 28 6.39 -0.90 -1.08
CA LEU A 28 7.72 -0.57 -0.52
C LEU A 28 8.80 -0.54 -1.60
N ILE A 29 8.78 -1.47 -2.56
CA ILE A 29 9.70 -1.47 -3.69
C ILE A 29 9.49 -0.20 -4.54
N ILE A 30 8.24 0.20 -4.78
CA ILE A 30 7.94 1.46 -5.49
C ILE A 30 8.49 2.68 -4.75
N CYS A 31 8.25 2.80 -3.43
CA CYS A 31 8.82 3.89 -2.62
C CYS A 31 10.36 3.88 -2.59
N PHE A 32 10.97 2.70 -2.56
CA PHE A 32 12.42 2.56 -2.60
C PHE A 32 13.00 3.03 -3.94
N ILE A 33 12.38 2.62 -5.06
CA ILE A 33 12.77 3.05 -6.41
C ILE A 33 12.59 4.57 -6.55
N ASP A 34 11.49 5.11 -6.03
CA ASP A 34 11.23 6.55 -6.01
C ASP A 34 12.35 7.33 -5.32
N ARG A 35 12.73 6.91 -4.11
CA ARG A 35 13.86 7.49 -3.39
C ARG A 35 15.16 7.35 -4.17
N LEU A 36 15.39 6.21 -4.82
CA LEU A 36 16.59 6.01 -5.63
C LEU A 36 16.64 6.98 -6.80
N ILE A 37 15.54 7.17 -7.53
CA ILE A 37 15.42 8.15 -8.60
C ILE A 37 15.73 9.55 -8.07
N PHE A 38 15.17 9.92 -6.91
CA PHE A 38 15.40 11.22 -6.30
C PHE A 38 16.86 11.44 -5.90
N VAL A 39 17.50 10.46 -5.25
CA VAL A 39 18.92 10.53 -4.84
C VAL A 39 19.82 10.63 -6.06
N ILE A 40 19.56 9.86 -7.13
CA ILE A 40 20.32 9.93 -8.39
C ILE A 40 20.14 11.31 -9.04
N ALA A 41 18.92 11.82 -9.12
CA ALA A 41 18.61 13.10 -9.75
C ALA A 41 19.28 14.31 -9.06
N PHE A 42 19.59 14.19 -7.77
CA PHE A 42 20.22 15.24 -6.97
C PHE A 42 21.58 14.82 -6.40
N PHE A 43 22.21 13.80 -6.99
CA PHE A 43 23.47 13.24 -6.47
C PHE A 43 24.59 14.29 -6.39
N GLU A 44 24.66 15.22 -7.35
CA GLU A 44 25.60 16.35 -7.34
C GLU A 44 25.40 17.28 -6.14
N LYS A 45 24.15 17.49 -5.70
CA LYS A 45 23.84 18.30 -4.51
C LYS A 45 24.16 17.55 -3.20
N ILE A 46 24.19 16.22 -3.22
CA ILE A 46 24.41 15.37 -2.03
C ILE A 46 25.91 15.09 -1.80
N GLY A 47 26.69 14.91 -2.87
CA GLY A 47 28.14 14.74 -2.84
C GLY A 47 28.63 13.34 -2.44
N PHE A 48 29.78 12.92 -3.00
CA PHE A 48 30.37 11.59 -2.81
C PHE A 48 30.97 11.34 -1.42
N SER A 49 31.36 12.38 -0.66
CA SER A 49 31.96 12.22 0.68
C SER A 49 30.97 11.76 1.75
N ASN A 50 29.70 11.59 1.38
CA ASN A 50 28.57 11.48 2.29
C ASN A 50 27.81 10.16 2.14
N PHE A 51 28.49 9.03 1.87
CA PHE A 51 27.85 7.71 1.85
C PHE A 51 27.03 7.43 3.12
N THR A 52 27.50 7.90 4.28
CA THR A 52 26.77 7.84 5.54
C THR A 52 25.46 8.63 5.50
N GLU A 53 25.42 9.79 4.84
CA GLU A 53 24.19 10.57 4.67
C GLU A 53 23.23 9.89 3.71
N ILE A 54 23.72 9.28 2.62
CA ILE A 54 22.87 8.46 1.75
C ILE A 54 22.21 7.33 2.57
N PHE A 55 22.99 6.63 3.39
CA PHE A 55 22.42 5.60 4.27
C PHE A 55 21.39 6.17 5.25
N ARG A 56 21.65 7.33 5.85
CA ARG A 56 20.69 8.02 6.74
C ARG A 56 19.39 8.40 6.02
N ILE A 57 19.47 8.88 4.78
CA ILE A 57 18.29 9.20 3.95
C ILE A 57 17.42 7.95 3.78
N TYR A 58 18.03 6.79 3.50
CA TYR A 58 17.29 5.55 3.38
C TYR A 58 16.75 5.04 4.72
N TYR A 59 17.57 5.06 5.77
CA TYR A 59 17.20 4.55 7.08
C TYR A 59 16.02 5.33 7.69
N HIS A 60 16.12 6.67 7.73
CA HIS A 60 15.04 7.51 8.24
C HIS A 60 13.85 7.57 7.29
N GLY A 61 14.09 7.49 5.98
CA GLY A 61 13.03 7.45 4.98
C GLY A 61 12.20 6.17 5.03
N LEU A 62 12.74 5.06 5.50
CA LEU A 62 12.04 3.78 5.57
C LEU A 62 10.80 3.84 6.49
N ASN A 63 10.87 4.59 7.59
CA ASN A 63 9.71 4.82 8.46
C ASN A 63 8.58 5.60 7.75
N LEU A 64 8.96 6.56 6.91
CA LEU A 64 8.02 7.31 6.08
C LEU A 64 7.37 6.39 5.05
N ASP A 65 8.17 5.51 4.42
CA ASP A 65 7.67 4.54 3.43
C ASP A 65 6.69 3.57 4.08
N PHE A 66 7.04 2.98 5.24
CA PHE A 66 6.13 2.09 5.95
C PHE A 66 4.79 2.78 6.27
N SER A 67 4.83 4.06 6.66
CA SER A 67 3.61 4.83 6.92
C SER A 67 2.79 5.02 5.64
N ALA A 68 3.41 5.51 4.57
CA ALA A 68 2.75 5.74 3.28
C ALA A 68 2.14 4.45 2.71
N VAL A 69 2.92 3.36 2.71
CA VAL A 69 2.47 2.05 2.23
C VAL A 69 1.34 1.50 3.10
N SER A 70 1.38 1.71 4.42
CA SER A 70 0.29 1.30 5.31
C SER A 70 -1.01 2.03 4.99
N TYR A 71 -0.98 3.34 4.70
CA TYR A 71 -2.16 4.08 4.27
C TYR A 71 -2.73 3.55 2.94
N ILE A 72 -1.87 3.25 1.97
CA ILE A 72 -2.28 2.68 0.68
C ILE A 72 -2.90 1.28 0.87
N CYS A 73 -2.29 0.42 1.68
CA CYS A 73 -2.78 -0.94 1.91
C CYS A 73 -4.04 -0.98 2.80
N ALA A 74 -4.22 -0.01 3.70
CA ALA A 74 -5.34 0.02 4.62
C ALA A 74 -6.68 0.09 3.90
N LEU A 75 -6.78 0.85 2.80
CA LEU A 75 -8.05 1.01 2.08
C LEU A 75 -8.52 -0.30 1.40
N PRO A 76 -7.72 -1.01 0.58
CA PRO A 76 -8.07 -2.32 0.06
C PRO A 76 -8.36 -3.35 1.16
N PHE A 77 -7.60 -3.31 2.25
CA PHE A 77 -7.80 -4.21 3.39
C PHE A 77 -9.16 -3.96 4.06
N LEU A 78 -9.53 -2.70 4.31
CA LEU A 78 -10.82 -2.34 4.88
C LEU A 78 -11.96 -2.76 3.96
N VAL A 79 -11.85 -2.53 2.64
CA VAL A 79 -12.83 -3.00 1.64
C VAL A 79 -12.96 -4.52 1.68
N TYR A 80 -11.84 -5.25 1.78
CA TYR A 80 -11.83 -6.70 1.91
C TYR A 80 -12.53 -7.18 3.20
N CYS A 81 -12.26 -6.54 4.34
CA CYS A 81 -12.94 -6.82 5.61
C CYS A 81 -14.45 -6.57 5.52
N LEU A 82 -14.88 -5.45 4.92
CA LEU A 82 -16.29 -5.13 4.73
C LEU A 82 -16.99 -6.14 3.82
N LEU A 83 -16.38 -6.49 2.69
CA LEU A 83 -16.93 -7.49 1.77
C LEU A 83 -17.00 -8.89 2.39
N SER A 84 -16.19 -9.17 3.41
CA SER A 84 -16.25 -10.44 4.12
C SER A 84 -17.62 -10.65 4.77
N PHE A 85 -18.30 -9.59 5.25
CA PHE A 85 -19.68 -9.65 5.77
C PHE A 85 -20.74 -10.00 4.72
N PHE A 86 -20.42 -9.90 3.42
CA PHE A 86 -21.34 -10.14 2.32
C PHE A 86 -20.82 -11.25 1.40
N PRO A 87 -20.87 -12.54 1.82
CA PRO A 87 -20.24 -13.66 1.10
C PRO A 87 -20.77 -13.91 -0.32
N LYS A 88 -21.93 -13.32 -0.67
CA LYS A 88 -22.49 -13.35 -2.03
C LYS A 88 -21.74 -12.42 -2.99
N LEU A 89 -21.05 -11.40 -2.47
CA LEU A 89 -20.26 -10.44 -3.24
C LEU A 89 -18.81 -10.91 -3.29
N LYS A 90 -18.43 -11.55 -4.39
CA LYS A 90 -17.02 -11.89 -4.63
C LYS A 90 -16.29 -10.64 -5.15
N PRO A 91 -15.28 -10.09 -4.45
CA PRO A 91 -14.51 -8.97 -4.95
C PRO A 91 -13.89 -9.36 -6.28
N LYS A 92 -14.20 -8.60 -7.31
CA LYS A 92 -13.51 -8.75 -8.58
C LYS A 92 -12.08 -8.26 -8.38
N ARG A 93 -11.09 -9.07 -8.77
CA ARG A 93 -9.68 -8.64 -8.89
C ARG A 93 -9.53 -7.29 -9.60
N LEU A 94 -10.44 -7.03 -10.56
CA LEU A 94 -10.58 -5.75 -11.25
C LEU A 94 -10.63 -4.53 -10.32
N ILE A 95 -11.28 -4.61 -9.15
CA ILE A 95 -11.40 -3.48 -8.22
C ILE A 95 -10.02 -3.13 -7.65
N LEU A 96 -9.25 -4.14 -7.22
CA LEU A 96 -7.89 -3.95 -6.74
C LEU A 96 -6.96 -3.47 -7.85
N ASP A 97 -7.12 -4.00 -9.07
CA ASP A 97 -6.33 -3.59 -10.23
C ASP A 97 -6.58 -2.10 -10.56
N ILE A 98 -7.84 -1.66 -10.59
CA ILE A 98 -8.24 -0.25 -10.82
C ILE A 98 -7.72 0.65 -9.69
N TYR A 99 -7.89 0.25 -8.44
CA TYR A 99 -7.36 0.99 -7.30
C TYR A 99 -5.84 1.16 -7.42
N THR A 100 -5.13 0.07 -7.69
CA THR A 100 -3.66 0.07 -7.75
C THR A 100 -3.16 0.96 -8.88
N ILE A 101 -3.77 0.91 -10.08
CA ILE A 101 -3.32 1.76 -11.18
C ILE A 101 -3.58 3.25 -10.91
N ILE A 102 -4.71 3.59 -10.29
CA ILE A 102 -5.03 4.98 -9.91
C ILE A 102 -4.00 5.50 -8.91
N VAL A 103 -3.75 4.74 -7.82
CA VAL A 103 -2.77 5.16 -6.80
C VAL A 103 -1.37 5.21 -7.38
N LEU A 104 -1.00 4.29 -8.29
CA LEU A 104 0.32 4.27 -8.91
C LEU A 104 0.56 5.52 -9.76
N VAL A 105 -0.46 5.93 -10.55
CA VAL A 105 -0.40 7.18 -11.32
C VAL A 105 -0.27 8.37 -10.38
N LEU A 106 -1.11 8.48 -9.35
CA LEU A 106 -1.05 9.58 -8.39
C LEU A 106 0.30 9.65 -7.66
N PHE A 107 0.86 8.49 -7.30
CA PHE A 107 2.15 8.38 -6.64
C PHE A 107 3.27 8.94 -7.51
N PHE A 108 3.38 8.50 -8.77
CA PHE A 108 4.43 8.99 -9.67
C PHE A 108 4.22 10.44 -10.08
N VAL A 109 2.98 10.90 -10.28
CA VAL A 109 2.70 12.33 -10.49
C VAL A 109 3.23 13.16 -9.31
N THR A 110 2.92 12.75 -8.09
CA THR A 110 3.37 13.45 -6.87
C THR A 110 4.89 13.42 -6.72
N SER A 111 5.52 12.29 -7.03
CA SER A 111 6.98 12.14 -7.01
C SER A 111 7.67 13.10 -7.97
N PHE A 112 7.24 13.15 -9.24
CA PHE A 112 7.89 13.99 -10.23
C PHE A 112 7.59 15.48 -10.04
N ILE A 113 6.43 15.83 -9.45
CA ILE A 113 6.20 17.17 -8.91
C ILE A 113 7.22 17.51 -7.83
N ASN A 114 7.47 16.60 -6.87
CA ASN A 114 8.49 16.81 -5.83
C ASN A 114 9.89 17.00 -6.42
N VAL A 115 10.26 16.26 -7.47
CA VAL A 115 11.55 16.44 -8.16
C VAL A 115 11.66 17.86 -8.73
N ASN A 116 10.62 18.36 -9.40
CA ASN A 116 10.64 19.71 -9.97
C ASN A 116 10.70 20.79 -8.88
N ILE A 117 9.85 20.69 -7.85
CA ILE A 117 9.84 21.66 -6.74
C ILE A 117 11.20 21.65 -6.01
N TYR A 118 11.77 20.48 -5.75
CA TYR A 118 13.08 20.40 -5.09
C TYR A 118 14.21 20.98 -5.92
N ARG A 119 14.12 20.93 -7.25
CA ARG A 119 15.12 21.55 -8.12
C ARG A 119 15.16 23.06 -7.93
N GLU A 120 13.99 23.69 -7.94
CA GLU A 120 13.83 25.15 -7.84
C GLU A 120 13.99 25.67 -6.42
N TRP A 121 13.37 25.00 -5.44
CA TRP A 121 13.24 25.53 -4.07
C TRP A 121 14.12 24.83 -3.05
N GLY A 122 14.79 23.73 -3.43
CA GLY A 122 15.68 22.96 -2.54
C GLY A 122 14.97 22.20 -1.43
N ASP A 123 13.64 22.15 -1.45
CA ASP A 123 12.79 21.41 -0.51
C ASP A 123 11.69 20.69 -1.28
N LYS A 124 11.17 19.60 -0.73
CA LYS A 124 10.01 18.88 -1.30
C LYS A 124 8.74 19.71 -1.10
N ILE A 125 7.57 19.17 -1.49
CA ILE A 125 6.28 19.80 -1.14
C ILE A 125 6.22 19.99 0.38
N SER A 126 6.39 21.23 0.81
CA SER A 126 6.35 21.66 2.19
C SER A 126 5.28 22.73 2.39
N LYS A 127 4.96 23.06 3.64
CA LYS A 127 3.99 24.12 3.93
C LYS A 127 4.40 25.44 3.27
N ARG A 128 5.69 25.77 3.29
CA ARG A 128 6.26 26.93 2.58
C ARG A 128 5.96 26.86 1.08
N ALA A 129 6.17 25.70 0.46
CA ALA A 129 5.92 25.51 -0.96
C ALA A 129 4.45 25.76 -1.32
N ILE A 130 3.54 25.25 -0.49
CA ILE A 130 2.09 25.43 -0.62
C ILE A 130 1.69 26.90 -0.40
N ASP A 131 2.20 27.53 0.66
CA ASP A 131 1.93 28.93 1.00
C ASP A 131 2.42 29.86 -0.13
N ALA A 132 3.59 29.59 -0.72
CA ALA A 132 4.13 30.33 -1.86
C ALA A 132 3.27 30.16 -3.12
N PHE A 133 2.76 28.95 -3.39
CA PHE A 133 1.84 28.71 -4.50
C PHE A 133 0.53 29.48 -4.32
N PHE A 134 -0.04 29.51 -3.10
CA PHE A 134 -1.27 30.27 -2.84
C PHE A 134 -1.06 31.79 -2.87
N ALA A 135 0.13 32.28 -2.51
CA ALA A 135 0.47 33.69 -2.59
C ALA A 135 0.62 34.16 -4.05
N SER A 136 1.21 33.34 -4.92
CA SER A 136 1.35 33.65 -6.35
C SER A 136 1.37 32.38 -7.20
N PRO A 137 0.19 31.90 -7.65
CA PRO A 137 0.09 30.70 -8.47
C PRO A 137 0.80 30.88 -9.82
N SER A 138 0.64 32.06 -10.45
CA SER A 138 1.27 32.36 -11.74
C SER A 138 2.79 32.43 -11.65
N GLY A 139 3.33 33.01 -10.57
CA GLY A 139 4.77 33.05 -10.32
C GLY A 139 5.36 31.66 -10.05
N ALA A 140 4.64 30.82 -9.29
CA ALA A 140 5.05 29.45 -9.01
C ALA A 140 5.04 28.57 -10.28
N VAL A 141 4.03 28.71 -11.13
CA VAL A 141 3.97 28.00 -12.42
C VAL A 141 5.04 28.50 -13.38
N ALA A 142 5.26 29.81 -13.49
CA ALA A 142 6.31 30.38 -14.35
C ALA A 142 7.73 29.91 -13.92
N SER A 143 7.98 29.78 -12.62
CA SER A 143 9.23 29.20 -12.09
C SER A 143 9.37 27.71 -12.44
N ALA A 144 8.28 26.96 -12.47
CA ALA A 144 8.30 25.55 -12.86
C ALA A 144 8.46 25.35 -14.37
N GLU A 145 7.99 26.29 -15.19
CA GLU A 145 8.13 26.27 -16.66
C GLU A 145 9.57 26.53 -17.13
N SER A 146 10.38 27.28 -16.36
CA SER A 146 11.80 27.48 -16.69
C SER A 146 12.67 26.24 -16.50
N THR A 147 12.17 25.22 -15.81
CA THR A 147 12.85 23.94 -15.60
C THR A 147 12.62 23.01 -16.79
N PRO A 148 13.62 22.22 -17.24
CA PRO A 148 13.41 21.20 -18.27
C PRO A 148 12.41 20.11 -17.81
N VAL A 149 11.12 20.30 -18.12
CA VAL A 149 10.01 19.43 -17.70
C VAL A 149 9.95 18.11 -18.47
N PHE A 150 10.60 18.04 -19.64
CA PHE A 150 10.59 16.84 -20.48
C PHE A 150 11.15 15.60 -19.78
N LEU A 151 12.32 15.72 -19.13
CA LEU A 151 12.98 14.58 -18.48
C LEU A 151 12.16 14.04 -17.28
N PRO A 152 11.62 14.87 -16.37
CA PRO A 152 10.65 14.45 -15.36
C PRO A 152 9.41 13.73 -15.93
N ILE A 153 8.82 14.24 -17.01
CA ILE A 153 7.63 13.62 -17.61
C ILE A 153 7.97 12.22 -18.17
N VAL A 154 9.10 12.09 -18.86
CA VAL A 154 9.56 10.79 -19.38
C VAL A 154 9.82 9.82 -18.23
N GLY A 155 10.50 10.27 -17.17
CA GLY A 155 10.72 9.47 -15.97
C GLY A 155 9.42 9.02 -15.31
N MET A 156 8.41 9.89 -15.25
CA MET A 156 7.08 9.59 -14.70
C MET A 156 6.40 8.47 -15.49
N LEU A 157 6.38 8.58 -16.82
CA LEU A 157 5.77 7.57 -17.69
C LEU A 157 6.50 6.22 -17.57
N ILE A 158 7.83 6.23 -17.54
CA ILE A 158 8.64 5.02 -17.32
C ILE A 158 8.33 4.42 -15.95
N GLY A 159 8.27 5.23 -14.89
CA GLY A 159 7.95 4.78 -13.53
C GLY A 159 6.58 4.10 -13.46
N ILE A 160 5.55 4.71 -14.04
CA ILE A 160 4.19 4.14 -14.11
C ILE A 160 4.21 2.83 -14.90
N PHE A 161 4.87 2.80 -16.06
CA PHE A 161 4.95 1.60 -16.90
C PHE A 161 5.68 0.45 -16.19
N CYS A 162 6.85 0.71 -15.63
CA CYS A 162 7.63 -0.28 -14.87
C CYS A 162 6.88 -0.74 -13.62
N GLY A 163 6.25 0.17 -12.88
CA GLY A 163 5.44 -0.17 -11.71
C GLY A 163 4.23 -1.04 -12.06
N TYR A 164 3.55 -0.74 -13.17
CA TYR A 164 2.45 -1.57 -13.67
C TYR A 164 2.95 -2.96 -14.08
N PHE A 165 4.07 -3.04 -14.78
CA PHE A 165 4.67 -4.33 -15.15
C PHE A 165 5.07 -5.15 -13.92
N LEU A 166 5.72 -4.52 -12.93
CA LEU A 166 6.08 -5.13 -11.65
C LEU A 166 4.84 -5.66 -10.92
N TYR A 167 3.77 -4.87 -10.85
CA TYR A 167 2.50 -5.29 -10.28
C TYR A 167 1.93 -6.53 -10.99
N ARG A 168 1.85 -6.51 -12.32
CA ARG A 168 1.34 -7.65 -13.10
C ARG A 168 2.19 -8.91 -12.92
N TRP A 169 3.50 -8.75 -12.82
CA TRP A 169 4.44 -9.85 -12.58
C TRP A 169 4.28 -10.45 -11.19
N MET A 170 4.27 -9.62 -10.14
CA MET A 170 4.14 -10.06 -8.74
C MET A 170 2.78 -10.73 -8.47
N PHE A 171 1.70 -10.21 -9.07
CA PHE A 171 0.33 -10.66 -8.80
C PHE A 171 -0.22 -11.66 -9.83
N LYS A 172 0.59 -12.17 -10.76
CA LYS A 172 0.11 -13.11 -11.80
C LYS A 172 -0.57 -14.35 -11.21
N LYS A 173 -0.06 -14.87 -10.09
CA LYS A 173 -0.50 -16.13 -9.45
C LYS A 173 -1.39 -15.94 -8.23
N VAL A 174 -1.74 -14.71 -7.85
CA VAL A 174 -2.50 -14.43 -6.62
C VAL A 174 -4.01 -14.54 -6.88
N SER A 175 -4.70 -15.42 -6.14
CA SER A 175 -6.16 -15.53 -6.14
C SER A 175 -6.72 -15.03 -4.81
N PHE A 176 -7.55 -13.99 -4.84
CA PHE A 176 -8.28 -13.54 -3.66
C PHE A 176 -9.53 -14.40 -3.46
N SER A 177 -9.62 -15.09 -2.33
CA SER A 177 -10.85 -15.75 -1.85
C SER A 177 -11.28 -15.06 -0.56
N ILE A 178 -12.55 -14.69 -0.45
CA ILE A 178 -13.10 -14.02 0.75
C ILE A 178 -13.68 -15.03 1.76
N SER A 179 -13.91 -16.28 1.34
CA SER A 179 -14.69 -17.25 2.12
C SER A 179 -14.05 -17.70 3.44
N SER A 180 -12.78 -17.38 3.72
CA SER A 180 -12.03 -18.04 4.80
C SER A 180 -12.13 -17.34 6.15
N LEU A 181 -12.04 -16.00 6.21
CA LEU A 181 -11.96 -15.28 7.48
C LEU A 181 -13.25 -15.36 8.30
N LEU A 182 -14.41 -15.14 7.67
CA LEU A 182 -15.69 -15.28 8.39
C LEU A 182 -16.05 -16.72 8.67
N SER A 183 -15.70 -17.68 7.81
CA SER A 183 -16.05 -19.08 8.09
C SER A 183 -15.29 -19.61 9.31
N VAL A 184 -14.03 -19.23 9.49
CA VAL A 184 -13.21 -19.59 10.67
C VAL A 184 -13.70 -18.87 11.94
N ILE A 185 -13.98 -17.56 11.87
CA ILE A 185 -14.45 -16.79 13.02
C ILE A 185 -15.87 -17.24 13.42
N PHE A 186 -16.81 -17.36 12.48
CA PHE A 186 -18.17 -17.84 12.78
C PHE A 186 -18.19 -19.31 13.23
N SER A 187 -17.33 -20.19 12.69
CA SER A 187 -17.29 -21.58 13.16
C SER A 187 -16.88 -21.66 14.63
N ASN A 188 -15.88 -20.87 15.03
CA ASN A 188 -15.42 -20.83 16.42
C ASN A 188 -16.49 -20.24 17.36
N TRP A 189 -17.11 -19.12 16.97
CA TRP A 189 -18.19 -18.52 17.78
C TRP A 189 -19.41 -19.43 17.90
N ARG A 190 -19.79 -20.14 16.83
CA ARG A 190 -20.92 -21.08 16.86
C ARG A 190 -20.61 -22.27 17.76
N SER A 191 -19.38 -22.80 17.74
CA SER A 191 -19.00 -23.89 18.64
C SER A 191 -18.95 -23.45 20.10
N GLU A 192 -18.44 -22.26 20.41
CA GLU A 192 -18.41 -21.76 21.79
C GLU A 192 -19.80 -21.43 22.33
N PHE A 193 -20.66 -20.81 21.53
CA PHE A 193 -22.05 -20.55 21.91
C PHE A 193 -22.83 -21.86 22.16
N LEU A 194 -22.60 -22.89 21.34
CA LEU A 194 -23.19 -24.22 21.56
C LEU A 194 -22.62 -24.92 22.81
N TYR A 195 -21.36 -24.66 23.18
CA TYR A 195 -20.75 -25.17 24.40
C TYR A 195 -21.32 -24.49 25.65
N PHE A 196 -21.42 -23.16 25.64
CA PHE A 196 -21.99 -22.38 26.74
C PHE A 196 -23.49 -22.69 26.96
N SER A 197 -24.27 -22.84 25.88
CA SER A 197 -25.68 -23.22 26.00
C SER A 197 -25.84 -24.63 26.59
N ARG A 198 -25.02 -25.61 26.20
CA ARG A 198 -25.03 -26.94 26.82
C ARG A 198 -24.61 -26.93 28.29
N LEU A 199 -23.56 -26.18 28.65
CA LEU A 199 -23.13 -26.01 30.04
C LEU A 199 -24.23 -25.37 30.90
N SER A 200 -24.92 -24.36 30.38
CA SER A 200 -26.02 -23.73 31.10
C SER A 200 -27.19 -24.70 31.36
N VAL A 201 -27.50 -25.59 30.42
CA VAL A 201 -28.56 -26.60 30.60
C VAL A 201 -28.16 -27.65 31.63
N VAL A 202 -26.93 -28.17 31.58
CA VAL A 202 -26.42 -29.17 32.54
C VAL A 202 -26.40 -28.62 33.97
N VAL A 203 -25.94 -27.38 34.17
CA VAL A 203 -25.93 -26.71 35.49
C VAL A 203 -27.34 -26.47 36.04
N THR A 204 -28.36 -26.44 35.17
CA THR A 204 -29.76 -26.24 35.58
C THR A 204 -30.46 -27.55 35.94
N GLU A 205 -30.06 -28.68 35.34
CA GLU A 205 -30.57 -30.00 35.70
C GLU A 205 -29.95 -30.55 36.99
N GLU A 206 -28.66 -30.32 37.23
CA GLU A 206 -27.96 -30.80 38.44
C GLU A 206 -28.40 -30.05 39.73
N ARG A 207 -29.14 -28.95 39.57
CA ARG A 207 -29.69 -28.13 40.66
C ARG A 207 -31.15 -28.43 41.01
N ARG A 208 -31.79 -29.39 40.32
CA ARG A 208 -33.13 -29.91 40.66
C ARG A 208 -33.00 -31.29 41.31
#